data_AF-A0A847VCW0-F1
#
_entry.id   AF-A0A847VCW0-F1
#
_cell.length_a   1.000
_cell.length_b   1.000
_cell.length_c   1.000
_cell.angle_alpha   90.00
_cell.angle_beta   90.00
_cell.angle_gamma   90.00
#
_symmetry.space_group_name_H-M   'P 1'
#
loop_
_entity.id
_entity.type
_entity.pdbx_description
1 polymer ?
#
loop_
_entity_poly.entity_id
_entity_poly.type
_entity_poly.pdbx_seq_one_letter_code
_entity_poly.pdbx_strand_id
1 'polypeptide(L)'
;HSQHQLGTVIDFSTKEINDSLGDEFTNTEASKWLTQNAYKYGFILSYPKGYEKITGYKFESWHYRYIGKAYAQEMIDMGLILEQYLQSKTL
;
A
#
# COMPACT_ATOMS: atom_id res chain seq x y z
N HIS A 1 10.11 13.42 2.29
CA HIS A 1 10.92 12.24 1.93
C HIS A 1 10.07 11.30 1.09
N SER A 2 10.60 10.66 0.03
CA SER A 2 9.80 9.79 -0.85
C SER A 2 10.21 8.33 -0.73
N GLN A 3 9.23 7.43 -0.59
CA GLN A 3 9.47 5.99 -0.57
C GLN A 3 9.95 5.46 -1.95
N HIS A 4 9.63 6.14 -3.06
CA HIS A 4 10.11 5.75 -4.40
C HIS A 4 11.63 5.78 -4.54
N GLN A 5 12.32 6.63 -3.77
CA GLN A 5 13.78 6.73 -3.80
C GLN A 5 14.47 5.44 -3.38
N LEU A 6 13.76 4.54 -2.69
CA LEU A 6 14.27 3.24 -2.27
C LEU A 6 14.11 2.15 -3.36
N GLY A 7 13.41 2.43 -4.46
CA GLY A 7 13.13 1.43 -5.51
C GLY A 7 12.18 0.30 -5.09
N THR A 8 11.50 0.44 -3.95
CA THR A 8 10.60 -0.57 -3.39
C THR A 8 9.12 -0.18 -3.47
N VAL A 9 8.76 0.81 -4.28
CA VAL A 9 7.38 1.32 -4.40
C VAL A 9 6.95 1.36 -5.85
N ILE A 10 5.69 0.99 -6.08
CA ILE A 10 5.02 1.07 -7.36
C ILE A 10 3.69 1.80 -7.16
N ASP A 11 3.39 2.71 -8.09
CA ASP A 11 2.08 3.31 -8.26
C ASP A 11 1.31 2.55 -9.33
N PHE A 12 0.10 2.11 -9.01
CA PHE A 12 -0.75 1.35 -9.91
C PHE A 12 -1.81 2.23 -10.59
N SER A 13 -2.13 1.89 -11.83
CA SER A 13 -3.26 2.46 -12.57
C SER A 13 -3.93 1.37 -13.42
N THR A 14 -4.99 1.75 -14.14
CA THR A 14 -5.75 0.87 -15.02
C THR A 14 -6.44 1.67 -16.13
N LYS A 15 -6.75 0.98 -17.23
CA LYS A 15 -7.53 1.53 -18.34
C LYS A 15 -8.93 2.00 -17.94
N GLU A 16 -9.50 1.47 -16.85
CA GLU A 16 -10.79 1.92 -16.31
C GLU A 16 -10.79 3.43 -15.96
N ILE A 17 -9.61 4.00 -15.68
CA ILE A 17 -9.42 5.42 -15.39
C ILE A 17 -8.50 6.09 -16.42
N ASN A 18 -8.44 5.56 -17.65
CA ASN A 18 -7.57 6.07 -18.73
C ASN A 18 -6.09 6.17 -18.32
N ASP A 19 -5.60 5.21 -17.54
CA ASP A 19 -4.24 5.20 -17.00
C ASP A 19 -3.88 6.46 -16.17
N SER A 20 -4.90 7.17 -15.66
CA SER A 20 -4.77 8.29 -14.70
C SER A 20 -4.15 7.82 -13.39
N LEU A 21 -3.51 8.72 -12.64
CA LEU A 21 -3.02 8.44 -11.30
C LEU A 21 -3.73 9.34 -10.29
N GLY A 22 -4.61 8.77 -9.47
CA GLY A 22 -5.36 9.53 -8.48
C GLY A 22 -6.51 8.77 -7.84
N ASP A 23 -7.32 9.51 -7.08
CA ASP A 23 -8.39 8.98 -6.21
C ASP A 23 -9.41 8.12 -6.97
N GLU A 24 -9.55 8.33 -8.28
CA GLU A 24 -10.36 7.56 -9.22
C GLU A 24 -10.01 6.06 -9.20
N PHE A 25 -8.73 5.72 -8.97
CA PHE A 25 -8.25 4.34 -8.90
C PHE A 25 -8.98 3.53 -7.82
N THR A 26 -9.42 4.18 -6.74
CA THR A 26 -10.09 3.56 -5.60
C THR A 26 -11.28 2.68 -6.01
N ASN A 27 -12.03 3.11 -7.03
CA ASN A 27 -13.28 2.46 -7.44
C ASN A 27 -13.10 1.36 -8.50
N THR A 28 -11.87 1.12 -8.96
CA THR A 28 -11.56 0.18 -10.03
C THR A 28 -11.51 -1.27 -9.56
N GLU A 29 -11.66 -2.21 -10.48
CA GLU A 29 -11.49 -3.63 -10.18
C GLU A 29 -10.04 -3.97 -9.78
N ALA A 30 -9.06 -3.29 -10.38
CA ALA A 30 -7.65 -3.42 -10.02
C ALA A 30 -7.38 -3.05 -8.55
N SER A 31 -7.92 -1.91 -8.07
CA SER A 31 -7.81 -1.48 -6.68
C SER A 31 -8.44 -2.50 -5.71
N LYS A 32 -9.64 -3.01 -6.03
CA LYS A 32 -10.30 -4.05 -5.23
C LYS A 32 -9.45 -5.32 -5.14
N TRP A 33 -8.90 -5.75 -6.27
CA TRP A 33 -8.05 -6.94 -6.32
C TRP A 33 -6.77 -6.75 -5.50
N LEU A 34 -6.08 -5.61 -5.65
CA LEU A 34 -4.85 -5.32 -4.90
C LEU A 34 -5.10 -5.31 -3.39
N THR A 35 -6.17 -4.67 -2.94
CA THR A 35 -6.55 -4.64 -1.51
C THR A 35 -6.70 -6.04 -0.92
N GLN A 36 -7.16 -7.02 -1.70
CA GLN A 36 -7.39 -8.39 -1.25
C GLN A 36 -6.20 -9.34 -1.47
N ASN A 37 -5.24 -8.98 -2.33
CA ASN A 37 -4.25 -9.94 -2.85
C ASN A 37 -2.79 -9.45 -2.82
N ALA A 38 -2.52 -8.15 -2.77
CA ALA A 38 -1.16 -7.62 -2.92
C ALA A 38 -0.16 -8.23 -1.92
N TYR A 39 -0.58 -8.48 -0.68
CA TYR A 39 0.26 -9.07 0.37
C TYR A 39 0.78 -10.46 -0.01
N LYS A 40 0.01 -11.25 -0.77
CA LYS A 40 0.41 -12.58 -1.26
C LYS A 40 1.65 -12.51 -2.17
N TYR A 41 1.90 -11.33 -2.73
CA TYR A 41 3.03 -11.03 -3.61
C TYR A 41 4.09 -10.17 -2.93
N GLY A 42 3.95 -9.88 -1.64
CA GLY A 42 4.90 -9.09 -0.86
C GLY A 42 4.70 -7.58 -0.93
N PHE A 43 3.58 -7.13 -1.49
CA PHE A 43 3.22 -5.72 -1.57
C PHE A 43 2.15 -5.36 -0.53
N ILE A 44 2.26 -4.17 0.04
CA ILE A 44 1.28 -3.61 0.97
C ILE A 44 0.86 -2.21 0.53
N LEU A 45 -0.34 -1.78 0.91
CA LEU A 45 -0.79 -0.41 0.71
C LEU A 45 -0.08 0.50 1.71
N SER A 46 0.73 1.46 1.26
CA SER A 46 1.50 2.30 2.18
C SER A 46 0.62 3.31 2.92
N TYR A 47 -0.35 3.92 2.22
CA TYR A 47 -1.14 5.01 2.78
C TYR A 47 -2.63 4.65 2.82
N PRO A 48 -3.06 3.83 3.80
CA PRO A 48 -4.44 3.41 3.94
C PRO A 48 -5.33 4.53 4.48
N LYS A 49 -6.60 4.49 4.09
CA LYS A 49 -7.63 5.46 4.51
C LYS A 49 -7.83 5.45 6.02
N GLY A 50 -7.91 6.62 6.63
CA GLY A 50 -8.11 6.78 8.07
C GLY A 50 -6.84 6.75 8.91
N TYR A 51 -5.67 6.58 8.28
CA TYR A 51 -4.36 6.55 8.95
C TYR A 51 -3.48 7.76 8.60
N GLU A 52 -4.05 8.82 8.03
CA GLU A 52 -3.33 9.99 7.52
C GLU A 52 -2.53 10.70 8.62
N LYS A 53 -3.03 10.67 9.87
CA LYS A 53 -2.32 11.22 11.04
C LYS A 53 -1.07 10.42 11.42
N ILE A 54 -1.04 9.12 11.11
CA ILE A 54 0.09 8.23 11.41
C ILE A 54 1.10 8.25 10.26
N THR A 55 0.61 8.16 9.02
CA THR A 55 1.46 8.11 7.83
C THR A 55 2.01 9.49 7.45
N GLY A 56 1.26 10.56 7.75
CA GLY A 56 1.55 11.93 7.29
C GLY A 56 1.18 12.17 5.82
N TYR A 57 0.54 11.20 5.15
CA TYR A 57 0.11 11.27 3.75
C TYR A 57 -1.41 11.07 3.68
N LYS A 58 -2.03 11.65 2.64
CA LYS A 58 -3.43 11.35 2.32
C LYS A 58 -3.57 9.88 1.94
N PHE A 59 -4.80 9.37 1.96
CA PHE A 59 -5.11 8.07 1.36
C PHE A 59 -4.70 8.03 -0.11
N GLU A 60 -3.94 7.00 -0.50
CA GLU A 60 -3.51 6.78 -1.88
C GLU A 60 -3.70 5.32 -2.25
N SER A 61 -4.86 4.99 -2.83
CA SER A 61 -5.25 3.61 -3.18
C SER A 61 -4.34 2.94 -4.20
N TRP A 62 -3.48 3.71 -4.87
CA TRP A 62 -2.55 3.25 -5.91
C TRP A 62 -1.12 2.99 -5.42
N HIS A 63 -0.74 3.50 -4.24
CA HIS A 63 0.66 3.52 -3.78
C HIS A 63 0.99 2.28 -2.94
N TYR A 64 1.75 1.35 -3.51
CA TYR A 64 2.10 0.09 -2.85
C TYR A 64 3.60 -0.08 -2.65
N ARG A 65 3.99 -0.52 -1.45
CA ARG A 65 5.37 -0.81 -1.09
C ARG A 65 5.63 -2.31 -1.02
N TYR A 66 6.70 -2.74 -1.66
CA TYR A 66 7.24 -4.09 -1.49
C TYR A 66 7.98 -4.20 -0.16
N ILE A 67 7.57 -5.17 0.65
CA ILE A 67 8.24 -5.52 1.92
C ILE A 67 8.58 -7.01 1.99
N GLY A 68 8.34 -7.79 0.94
CA GLY A 68 8.58 -9.24 0.92
C GLY A 68 7.38 -10.06 1.41
N LYS A 69 7.17 -11.25 0.83
CA LYS A 69 5.95 -12.07 1.04
C LYS A 69 5.71 -12.45 2.50
N ALA A 70 6.74 -12.90 3.20
CA ALA A 70 6.62 -13.33 4.59
C ALA A 70 6.19 -12.15 5.50
N TYR A 71 6.82 -11.00 5.33
CA TYR A 71 6.53 -9.81 6.13
C TYR A 71 5.19 -9.16 5.78
N ALA A 72 4.81 -9.16 4.50
CA ALA A 72 3.48 -8.70 4.08
C ALA A 72 2.37 -9.59 4.64
N GLN A 73 2.56 -10.92 4.64
CA GLN A 73 1.63 -11.85 5.28
C GLN A 73 1.52 -11.58 6.78
N GLU A 74 2.67 -11.52 7.47
CA GLU A 74 2.70 -11.25 8.92
C GLU A 74 2.01 -9.93 9.27
N MET A 75 2.26 -8.86 8.51
CA MET A 75 1.62 -7.56 8.71
C MET A 75 0.09 -7.65 8.62
N ILE A 76 -0.42 -8.38 7.62
CA ILE A 76 -1.87 -8.61 7.43
C ILE A 76 -2.44 -9.44 8.58
N ASP A 77 -1.75 -10.49 9.03
CA ASP A 77 -2.18 -11.34 10.13
C ASP A 77 -2.27 -10.57 11.46
N MET A 78 -1.38 -9.57 11.66
CA MET A 78 -1.39 -8.67 12.80
C MET A 78 -2.43 -7.54 12.68
N GLY A 79 -3.04 -7.35 11.50
CA GLY A 79 -3.98 -6.26 11.25
C GLY A 79 -3.36 -4.87 11.32
N LEU A 80 -2.05 -4.75 11.02
CA LEU A 80 -1.30 -3.50 11.12
C LEU A 80 -1.14 -2.80 9.77
N ILE A 81 -0.92 -1.49 9.82
CA ILE A 81 -0.37 -0.73 8.69
C ILE A 81 1.16 -0.78 8.71
N LEU A 82 1.80 -0.36 7.62
CA LEU A 82 3.26 -0.37 7.46
C LEU A 82 3.99 0.29 8.63
N GLU A 83 3.61 1.51 9.01
CA GLU A 83 4.29 2.29 10.07
C GLU A 83 4.22 1.56 11.41
N GLN A 84 3.04 1.06 11.78
CA GLN A 84 2.82 0.32 13.03
C GLN A 84 3.60 -1.00 13.02
N TYR A 85 3.62 -1.69 11.89
CA TYR A 85 4.36 -2.92 11.72
C TYR A 85 5.87 -2.69 11.87
N LEU A 86 6.43 -1.67 11.21
CA LEU A 86 7.84 -1.32 11.35
C LEU A 86 8.20 -0.94 12.79
N GLN A 87 7.33 -0.20 13.48
CA GLN A 87 7.50 0.11 14.91
C GLN A 87 7.52 -1.17 15.75
N SER A 88 6.65 -2.14 15.48
CA SER A 88 6.62 -3.42 16.21
C SER A 88 7.88 -4.28 16.02
N LYS A 89 8.64 -4.05 14.94
CA LYS A 89 9.89 -4.75 14.63
C LYS A 89 11.14 -4.09 15.20
N THR A 90 11.01 -2.87 15.70
CA THR A 90 12.14 -2.10 16.21
C THR A 90 12.06 -2.13 17.73
N LEU A 91 12.85 -3.01 18.36
CA LEU A 91 13.15 -2.97 19.80
C LEU A 91 14.21 -1.90 20.08
#